data_AF-A0A962EWK4-F1
#
_entry.id   AF-A0A962EWK4-F1
#
_cell.length_a   1.000
_cell.length_b   1.000
_cell.length_c   1.000
_cell.angle_alpha   90.00
_cell.angle_beta   90.00
_cell.angle_gamma   90.00
#
_symmetry.space_group_name_H-M   'P 1'
#
loop_
_entity.id
_entity.type
_entity.pdbx_description
1 polymer ?
#
loop_
_entity_poly.entity_id
_entity_poly.type
_entity_poly.pdbx_seq_one_letter_code
_entity_poly.pdbx_strand_id
1 'polypeptide(L)'
;LIVDKTGTLTEGKPRLVAVLPEAGHDEAEILRLAASLERGSEHPLAEAIVRGAEERGVVLAAAEDFEAVTGKGVKGVIDGRSVALGNAKLVADLGLDAGGAAATADSRRDAGETVMFVIVDGAIAGLISVADPVKETTPAALKALHDLGFRIIMATGDNARTAQAVAGRLGIDEIRADVLPQDKARIIKELQAQGRKVAMAGDGVNDAPALAQADVGIAMGTGADVAIESAGFTLVKGNLDGIVRARRLSRATMRNIRQNLFFALVYNAAGVPVAAGVLYPFLGILISPMFAAFAMSASSISVVLNALRLRTVKI
;
A
#
# COMPACT_ATOMS: atom_id res chain seq x y z
N LEU A 1 8.71 7.07 0.01
CA LEU A 1 7.50 6.38 0.48
C LEU A 1 7.23 5.30 -0.53
N ILE A 2 7.25 4.05 -0.09
CA ILE A 2 6.79 2.92 -0.91
C ILE A 2 5.32 2.68 -0.55
N VAL A 3 4.49 2.45 -1.55
CA VAL A 3 3.07 2.14 -1.39
C VAL A 3 2.78 0.83 -2.11
N ASP A 4 2.09 -0.10 -1.45
CA ASP A 4 1.42 -1.18 -2.16
C ASP A 4 0.27 -0.62 -3.02
N LYS A 5 -0.09 -1.33 -4.09
CA LYS A 5 -1.21 -0.92 -4.96
C LYS A 5 -2.54 -1.36 -4.38
N THR A 6 -2.74 -2.67 -4.21
CA THR A 6 -4.04 -3.30 -3.94
C THR A 6 -4.45 -2.98 -2.51
N GLY A 7 -5.67 -2.53 -2.27
CA GLY A 7 -6.18 -2.21 -0.92
C GLY A 7 -5.52 -1.03 -0.20
N THR A 8 -4.37 -0.55 -0.70
CA THR A 8 -3.69 0.65 -0.25
C THR A 8 -4.07 1.87 -1.10
N LEU A 9 -3.66 1.90 -2.38
CA LEU A 9 -4.07 2.94 -3.34
C LEU A 9 -5.50 2.74 -3.82
N THR A 10 -5.91 1.48 -3.96
CA THR A 10 -7.21 1.04 -4.43
C THR A 10 -8.10 0.56 -3.28
N GLU A 11 -9.37 0.29 -3.56
CA GLU A 11 -10.34 -0.15 -2.56
C GLU A 11 -10.04 -1.53 -1.98
N GLY A 12 -9.22 -2.35 -2.66
CA GLY A 12 -8.97 -3.75 -2.28
C GLY A 12 -10.17 -4.63 -2.59
N LYS A 13 -11.09 -4.16 -3.44
CA LYS A 13 -12.35 -4.81 -3.80
C LYS A 13 -12.44 -4.88 -5.32
N PRO A 14 -11.71 -5.82 -5.95
CA PRO A 14 -11.76 -6.01 -7.38
C PRO A 14 -13.21 -6.26 -7.84
N ARG A 15 -13.53 -5.78 -9.05
CA ARG A 15 -14.84 -5.96 -9.69
C ARG A 15 -14.65 -6.38 -11.13
N LEU A 16 -15.54 -7.26 -11.59
CA LEU A 16 -15.63 -7.63 -13.00
C LEU A 16 -16.00 -6.39 -13.83
N VAL A 17 -15.14 -6.03 -14.78
CA VAL A 17 -15.32 -4.85 -15.66
C VAL A 17 -15.87 -5.27 -17.01
N ALA A 18 -15.29 -6.31 -17.61
CA ALA A 18 -15.66 -6.75 -18.94
C ALA A 18 -15.43 -8.25 -19.12
N VAL A 19 -16.25 -8.86 -19.96
CA VAL A 19 -16.05 -10.19 -20.52
C VAL A 19 -16.00 -10.01 -22.03
N LEU A 20 -14.94 -10.49 -22.65
CA LEU A 20 -14.64 -10.23 -24.07
C LEU A 20 -14.52 -11.59 -24.77
N PRO A 21 -15.61 -12.10 -25.38
CA PRO A 21 -15.57 -13.35 -26.11
C PRO A 21 -14.75 -13.26 -27.41
N GLU A 22 -14.02 -14.32 -27.72
CA GLU A 22 -13.50 -14.54 -29.06
C GLU A 22 -14.60 -15.03 -30.01
N ALA A 23 -14.35 -14.97 -31.31
CA ALA A 23 -15.34 -15.35 -32.32
C ALA A 23 -15.83 -16.80 -32.13
N GLY A 24 -17.15 -16.98 -32.07
CA GLY A 24 -17.77 -18.29 -31.86
C GLY A 24 -18.06 -18.63 -30.40
N HIS A 25 -17.70 -17.76 -29.45
CA HIS A 25 -18.04 -17.92 -28.03
C HIS A 25 -19.05 -16.86 -27.57
N ASP A 26 -19.90 -17.24 -26.62
CA ASP A 26 -20.88 -16.35 -26.00
C ASP A 26 -20.33 -15.75 -24.70
N GLU A 27 -20.67 -14.48 -24.43
CA GLU A 27 -20.21 -13.77 -23.24
C GLU A 27 -20.67 -14.45 -21.94
N ALA A 28 -21.93 -14.88 -21.88
CA ALA A 28 -22.49 -15.50 -20.69
C ALA A 28 -21.87 -16.87 -20.45
N GLU A 29 -21.57 -17.62 -21.51
CA GLU A 29 -20.91 -18.92 -21.40
C GLU A 29 -19.47 -18.81 -20.91
N ILE A 30 -18.71 -17.83 -21.41
CA ILE A 30 -17.35 -17.57 -20.92
C ILE A 30 -17.36 -17.19 -19.45
N LEU A 31 -18.26 -16.31 -19.06
CA LEU A 31 -18.40 -15.90 -17.67
C LEU A 31 -18.80 -17.08 -16.79
N ARG A 32 -19.72 -17.93 -17.25
CA ARG A 32 -20.13 -19.15 -16.55
C ARG A 32 -18.95 -20.08 -16.30
N LEU A 33 -18.18 -20.38 -17.34
CA LEU A 33 -17.02 -21.29 -17.24
C LEU A 33 -15.95 -20.72 -16.30
N ALA A 34 -15.59 -19.45 -16.45
CA ALA A 34 -14.58 -18.84 -15.60
C ALA A 34 -15.01 -18.73 -14.14
N ALA A 35 -16.25 -18.29 -13.88
CA ALA A 35 -16.78 -18.18 -12.52
C ALA A 35 -16.97 -19.55 -11.85
N SER A 36 -17.38 -20.58 -12.60
CA SER A 36 -17.50 -21.93 -12.09
C SER A 36 -16.13 -22.50 -11.69
N LEU A 37 -15.09 -22.20 -12.47
CA LEU A 37 -13.71 -22.61 -12.16
C LEU A 37 -13.16 -21.87 -10.95
N GLU A 38 -13.36 -20.55 -10.88
CA GLU A 38 -12.85 -19.69 -9.81
C GLU A 38 -13.56 -19.87 -8.47
N ARG A 39 -14.69 -20.60 -8.42
CA ARG A 39 -15.37 -20.96 -7.17
C ARG A 39 -14.48 -21.76 -6.21
N GLY A 40 -13.48 -22.49 -6.73
CA GLY A 40 -12.50 -23.23 -5.94
C GLY A 40 -11.33 -22.38 -5.40
N SER A 41 -11.27 -21.10 -5.73
CA SER A 41 -10.14 -20.21 -5.46
C SER A 41 -10.47 -19.18 -4.38
N GLU A 42 -9.56 -18.99 -3.42
CA GLU A 42 -9.68 -17.94 -2.39
C GLU A 42 -9.09 -16.60 -2.84
N HIS A 43 -8.70 -16.47 -4.12
CA HIS A 43 -8.07 -15.27 -4.62
C HIS A 43 -9.07 -14.11 -4.76
N PRO A 44 -8.74 -12.86 -4.39
CA PRO A 44 -9.68 -11.73 -4.52
C PRO A 44 -10.21 -11.51 -5.96
N LEU A 45 -9.40 -11.82 -6.97
CA LEU A 45 -9.86 -11.78 -8.37
C LEU A 45 -10.92 -12.85 -8.69
N ALA A 46 -10.80 -14.03 -8.07
CA ALA A 46 -11.77 -15.11 -8.20
C ALA A 46 -13.13 -14.68 -7.66
N GLU A 47 -13.15 -14.13 -6.45
CA GLU A 47 -14.36 -13.59 -5.82
C GLU A 47 -15.01 -12.50 -6.69
N ALA A 48 -14.22 -11.63 -7.30
CA ALA A 48 -14.72 -10.59 -8.19
C ALA A 48 -15.43 -11.15 -9.45
N ILE A 49 -14.93 -12.26 -10.00
CA ILE A 49 -15.53 -12.93 -11.16
C ILE A 49 -16.81 -13.66 -10.73
N VAL A 50 -16.75 -14.43 -9.64
CA VAL A 50 -17.90 -15.18 -9.10
C VAL A 50 -19.04 -14.22 -8.78
N ARG A 51 -18.77 -13.15 -8.02
CA ARG A 51 -19.76 -12.12 -7.71
C ARG A 51 -20.31 -11.46 -8.98
N GLY A 52 -19.45 -11.16 -9.95
CA GLY A 52 -19.86 -10.58 -11.24
C GLY A 52 -20.75 -11.51 -12.07
N ALA A 53 -20.57 -12.83 -11.96
CA ALA A 53 -21.44 -13.83 -12.58
C ALA A 53 -22.80 -13.93 -11.88
N GLU A 54 -22.80 -13.95 -10.54
CA GLU A 54 -24.02 -13.97 -9.72
C GLU A 54 -24.87 -12.72 -9.92
N GLU A 55 -24.26 -11.52 -9.96
CA GLU A 55 -24.93 -10.24 -10.25
C GLU A 55 -25.60 -10.23 -11.63
N ARG A 56 -25.08 -11.00 -12.58
CA ARG A 56 -25.64 -11.17 -13.94
C ARG A 56 -26.59 -12.37 -14.06
N GLY A 57 -26.88 -13.07 -12.96
CA GLY A 57 -27.81 -14.20 -12.93
C GLY A 57 -27.29 -15.47 -13.62
N VAL A 58 -25.97 -15.62 -13.74
CA VAL A 58 -25.35 -16.79 -14.37
C VAL A 58 -25.37 -17.97 -13.40
N VAL A 59 -25.89 -19.12 -13.85
CA VAL A 59 -25.92 -20.35 -13.05
C VAL A 59 -24.57 -21.06 -13.16
N LEU A 60 -23.87 -21.15 -12.04
CA LEU A 60 -22.55 -21.79 -11.96
C LEU A 60 -22.66 -23.32 -11.95
N ALA A 61 -21.66 -23.98 -12.55
CA ALA A 61 -21.49 -25.42 -12.54
C ALA A 61 -20.43 -25.85 -11.51
N ALA A 62 -20.37 -27.16 -11.24
CA ALA A 62 -19.28 -27.72 -10.45
C ALA A 62 -18.04 -27.89 -11.35
N ALA A 63 -16.88 -27.51 -10.82
CA ALA A 63 -15.60 -27.80 -11.44
C ALA A 63 -15.03 -29.10 -10.85
N GLU A 64 -14.60 -30.00 -11.72
CA GLU A 64 -13.83 -31.21 -11.40
C GLU A 64 -12.33 -30.96 -11.65
N ASP A 65 -11.47 -31.74 -11.01
CA ASP A 65 -10.01 -31.67 -11.17
C ASP A 65 -9.40 -30.25 -11.07
N PHE A 66 -9.90 -29.46 -10.12
CA PHE A 66 -9.41 -28.10 -9.90
C PHE A 66 -7.93 -28.08 -9.49
N GLU A 67 -7.12 -27.34 -10.24
CA GLU A 67 -5.70 -27.13 -9.99
C GLU A 67 -5.36 -25.64 -10.00
N ALA A 68 -4.74 -25.16 -8.92
CA ALA A 68 -4.20 -23.80 -8.83
C ALA A 68 -2.71 -23.78 -9.17
N VAL A 69 -2.36 -23.13 -10.28
CA VAL A 69 -0.97 -22.98 -10.75
C VAL A 69 -0.43 -21.64 -10.25
N THR A 70 0.38 -21.69 -9.18
CA THR A 70 0.91 -20.51 -8.50
C THR A 70 1.55 -19.50 -9.47
N GLY A 71 1.06 -18.25 -9.43
CA GLY A 71 1.58 -17.16 -10.27
C GLY A 71 1.20 -17.24 -11.75
N LYS A 72 0.34 -18.19 -12.16
CA LYS A 72 -0.12 -18.33 -13.56
C LYS A 72 -1.65 -18.29 -13.68
N GLY A 73 -2.38 -19.05 -12.86
CA GLY A 73 -3.84 -19.10 -12.92
C GLY A 73 -4.40 -20.41 -12.37
N VAL A 74 -5.60 -20.79 -12.81
CA VAL A 74 -6.32 -22.01 -12.40
C VAL A 74 -6.73 -22.84 -13.61
N LYS A 75 -6.89 -24.15 -13.44
CA LYS A 75 -7.34 -25.11 -14.46
C LYS A 75 -8.32 -26.12 -13.84
N GLY A 76 -9.18 -26.71 -14.67
CA GLY A 76 -10.09 -27.77 -14.25
C GLY A 76 -10.99 -28.24 -15.39
N VAL A 77 -11.99 -29.03 -15.05
CA VAL A 77 -12.98 -29.57 -15.99
C VAL A 77 -14.38 -29.11 -15.59
N ILE A 78 -15.15 -28.57 -16.54
CA ILE A 78 -16.53 -28.12 -16.32
C ILE A 78 -17.40 -28.69 -17.42
N ASP A 79 -18.46 -29.42 -17.03
CA ASP A 79 -19.36 -30.11 -17.95
C ASP A 79 -18.60 -30.99 -18.98
N GLY A 80 -17.51 -31.63 -18.55
CA GLY A 80 -16.66 -32.48 -19.39
C GLY A 80 -15.71 -31.72 -20.33
N ARG A 81 -15.64 -30.39 -20.28
CA ARG A 81 -14.69 -29.57 -21.07
C ARG A 81 -13.51 -29.12 -20.24
N SER A 82 -12.33 -29.08 -20.84
CA SER A 82 -11.13 -28.57 -20.18
C SER A 82 -11.15 -27.05 -20.18
N VAL A 83 -11.08 -26.44 -18.99
CA VAL A 83 -11.13 -24.98 -18.82
C VAL A 83 -9.90 -24.52 -18.06
N ALA A 84 -9.28 -23.43 -18.52
CA ALA A 84 -8.21 -22.75 -17.82
C ALA A 84 -8.43 -21.24 -17.80
N LEU A 85 -8.08 -20.60 -16.69
CA LEU A 85 -8.12 -19.15 -16.52
C LEU A 85 -6.78 -18.65 -16.00
N GLY A 86 -6.15 -17.71 -16.68
CA GLY A 86 -4.86 -17.19 -16.19
C GLY A 86 -4.21 -16.11 -17.02
N ASN A 87 -2.95 -15.83 -16.69
CA ASN A 87 -2.14 -14.82 -17.36
C ASN A 87 -1.43 -15.36 -18.61
N ALA A 88 -0.66 -14.51 -19.29
CA ALA A 88 0.09 -14.89 -20.50
C ALA A 88 1.10 -16.04 -20.28
N LYS A 89 1.60 -16.25 -19.06
CA LYS A 89 2.50 -17.38 -18.76
C LYS A 89 1.73 -18.70 -18.83
N LEU A 90 0.46 -18.72 -18.39
CA LEU A 90 -0.40 -19.91 -18.50
C LEU A 90 -0.71 -20.26 -19.95
N VAL A 91 -0.97 -19.24 -20.79
CA VAL A 91 -1.21 -19.42 -22.23
C VAL A 91 0.02 -20.03 -22.91
N ALA A 92 1.22 -19.50 -22.61
CA ALA A 92 2.47 -20.01 -23.15
C ALA A 92 2.80 -21.43 -22.68
N ASP A 93 2.55 -21.75 -21.41
CA ASP A 93 2.72 -23.11 -20.86
C ASP A 93 1.85 -24.15 -21.57
N LEU A 94 0.67 -23.74 -22.04
CA LEU A 94 -0.26 -24.60 -22.78
C LEU A 94 0.09 -24.67 -24.28
N GLY A 95 1.17 -24.01 -24.71
CA GLY A 95 1.60 -23.98 -26.11
C GLY A 95 0.68 -23.18 -27.02
N LEU A 96 -0.12 -22.26 -26.47
CA LEU A 96 -1.09 -21.47 -27.21
C LEU A 96 -0.49 -20.12 -27.62
N ASP A 97 -0.90 -19.63 -28.80
CA ASP A 97 -0.63 -18.27 -29.23
C ASP A 97 -1.83 -17.37 -28.91
N ALA A 98 -1.58 -16.29 -28.18
CA ALA A 98 -2.59 -15.31 -27.82
C ALA A 98 -3.06 -14.44 -28.99
N GLY A 99 -2.33 -14.41 -30.11
CA GLY A 99 -2.79 -13.78 -31.36
C GLY A 99 -3.41 -12.39 -31.18
N GLY A 100 -4.60 -12.17 -31.76
CA GLY A 100 -5.37 -10.92 -31.62
C GLY A 100 -5.84 -10.64 -30.19
N ALA A 101 -6.13 -11.66 -29.40
CA ALA A 101 -6.54 -11.53 -28.00
C ALA A 101 -5.44 -10.88 -27.15
N ALA A 102 -4.17 -11.06 -27.51
CA ALA A 102 -3.04 -10.39 -26.85
C ALA A 102 -3.14 -8.86 -26.96
N ALA A 103 -3.47 -8.33 -28.14
CA ALA A 103 -3.60 -6.90 -28.36
C ALA A 103 -4.79 -6.31 -27.59
N THR A 104 -5.92 -7.01 -27.59
CA THR A 104 -7.10 -6.62 -26.79
C THR A 104 -6.79 -6.64 -25.29
N ALA A 105 -6.09 -7.68 -24.81
CA ALA A 105 -5.66 -7.77 -23.42
C ALA A 105 -4.72 -6.63 -23.05
N ASP A 106 -3.77 -6.29 -23.92
CA ASP A 106 -2.84 -5.18 -23.70
C ASP A 106 -3.57 -3.83 -23.64
N SER A 107 -4.52 -3.56 -24.54
CA SER A 107 -5.31 -2.32 -24.50
C SER A 107 -6.08 -2.15 -23.18
N ARG A 108 -6.59 -3.25 -22.61
CA ARG A 108 -7.29 -3.24 -21.33
C ARG A 108 -6.33 -3.10 -20.14
N ARG A 109 -5.14 -3.72 -20.21
CA ARG A 109 -4.06 -3.50 -19.22
C ARG A 109 -3.58 -2.05 -19.22
N ASP A 110 -3.49 -1.44 -20.39
CA ASP A 110 -3.15 -0.02 -20.54
C ASP A 110 -4.24 0.89 -19.97
N ALA A 111 -5.47 0.38 -19.80
CA ALA A 111 -6.54 1.03 -19.05
C ALA A 111 -6.48 0.81 -17.54
N GLY A 112 -5.46 0.11 -17.03
CA GLY A 112 -5.29 -0.20 -15.61
C GLY A 112 -6.10 -1.40 -15.13
N GLU A 113 -6.57 -2.24 -16.06
CA GLU A 113 -7.34 -3.45 -15.75
C GLU A 113 -6.41 -4.67 -15.68
N THR A 114 -6.78 -5.66 -14.87
CA THR A 114 -6.14 -6.97 -14.82
C THR A 114 -6.89 -7.92 -15.73
N VAL A 115 -6.21 -8.40 -16.77
CA VAL A 115 -6.82 -9.24 -17.82
C VAL A 115 -6.33 -10.68 -17.73
N MET A 116 -7.27 -11.60 -17.66
CA MET A 116 -7.06 -13.05 -17.67
C MET A 116 -7.62 -13.65 -18.96
N PHE A 117 -6.90 -14.62 -19.51
CA PHE A 117 -7.31 -15.41 -20.66
C PHE A 117 -8.17 -16.58 -20.19
N VAL A 118 -9.32 -16.77 -20.84
CA VAL A 118 -10.18 -17.93 -20.68
C VAL A 118 -9.88 -18.89 -21.82
N ILE A 119 -9.50 -20.11 -21.47
CA ILE A 119 -9.14 -21.17 -22.42
C ILE A 119 -10.14 -22.29 -22.23
N VAL A 120 -10.70 -22.78 -23.35
CA VAL A 120 -11.64 -23.90 -23.38
C VAL A 120 -11.15 -24.89 -24.42
N ASP A 121 -11.00 -26.16 -24.02
CA ASP A 121 -10.57 -27.28 -24.87
C ASP A 121 -9.29 -26.98 -25.68
N GLY A 122 -8.35 -26.28 -25.05
CA GLY A 122 -7.06 -25.94 -25.67
C GLY A 122 -7.11 -24.78 -26.66
N ALA A 123 -8.17 -23.97 -26.68
CA ALA A 123 -8.24 -22.73 -27.46
C ALA A 123 -8.63 -21.54 -26.58
N ILE A 124 -8.15 -20.34 -26.93
CA ILE A 124 -8.55 -19.12 -26.22
C ILE A 124 -9.99 -18.81 -26.61
N ALA A 125 -10.89 -18.91 -25.63
CA ALA A 125 -12.31 -18.65 -25.79
C ALA A 125 -12.66 -17.17 -25.55
N GLY A 126 -11.83 -16.45 -24.78
CA GLY A 126 -12.00 -15.02 -24.55
C GLY A 126 -11.14 -14.47 -23.43
N LEU A 127 -11.48 -13.27 -22.98
CA LEU A 127 -10.79 -12.55 -21.93
C LEU A 127 -11.78 -12.13 -20.84
N ILE A 128 -11.31 -12.13 -19.61
CA ILE A 128 -12.00 -11.54 -18.47
C ILE A 128 -11.15 -10.42 -17.92
N SER A 129 -11.78 -9.26 -17.73
CA SER A 129 -11.14 -8.08 -17.21
C SER A 129 -11.72 -7.70 -15.87
N VAL A 130 -10.85 -7.52 -14.88
CA VAL A 130 -11.17 -7.16 -13.51
C VAL A 130 -10.37 -5.92 -13.15
N ALA A 131 -10.97 -4.96 -12.47
CA ALA A 131 -10.25 -3.80 -11.95
C ALA A 131 -10.58 -3.56 -10.48
N ASP A 132 -9.58 -3.09 -9.75
CA ASP A 132 -9.75 -2.60 -8.39
C ASP A 132 -9.75 -1.07 -8.44
N PRO A 133 -10.89 -0.40 -8.17
CA PRO A 133 -11.00 1.03 -8.30
C PRO A 133 -10.05 1.75 -7.34
N VAL A 134 -9.45 2.85 -7.81
CA VAL A 134 -8.65 3.73 -6.97
C VAL A 134 -9.56 4.44 -5.98
N LYS A 135 -9.16 4.52 -4.70
CA LYS A 135 -9.91 5.29 -3.69
C LYS A 135 -10.00 6.76 -4.10
N GLU A 136 -11.17 7.37 -3.96
CA GLU A 136 -11.41 8.77 -4.33
C GLU A 136 -10.42 9.76 -3.68
N THR A 137 -9.96 9.45 -2.48
CA THR A 137 -9.00 10.28 -1.71
C THR A 137 -7.54 10.14 -2.15
N THR A 138 -7.20 9.06 -2.86
CA THR A 138 -5.80 8.73 -3.23
C THR A 138 -5.13 9.83 -4.07
N PRO A 139 -5.73 10.36 -5.16
CA PRO A 139 -5.05 11.36 -5.98
C PRO A 139 -4.68 12.64 -5.20
N ALA A 140 -5.61 13.13 -4.37
CA ALA A 140 -5.37 14.33 -3.56
C ALA A 140 -4.30 14.09 -2.49
N ALA A 141 -4.31 12.90 -1.86
CA ALA A 141 -3.32 12.53 -0.86
C ALA A 141 -1.91 12.38 -1.46
N LEU A 142 -1.78 11.76 -2.64
CA LEU A 142 -0.49 11.62 -3.33
C LEU A 142 0.11 12.98 -3.67
N LYS A 143 -0.70 13.90 -4.21
CA LYS A 143 -0.28 15.27 -4.48
C LYS A 143 0.22 15.97 -3.20
N ALA A 144 -0.52 15.86 -2.09
CA ALA A 144 -0.11 16.44 -0.82
C ALA A 144 1.18 15.81 -0.27
N LEU A 145 1.43 14.53 -0.52
CA LEU A 145 2.67 13.85 -0.15
C LEU A 145 3.85 14.34 -1.00
N HIS A 146 3.65 14.56 -2.30
CA HIS A 146 4.65 15.20 -3.16
C HIS A 146 4.99 16.62 -2.68
N ASP A 147 3.99 17.43 -2.34
CA ASP A 147 4.18 18.79 -1.78
C ASP A 147 4.96 18.76 -0.45
N LEU A 148 4.88 17.67 0.30
CA LEU A 148 5.64 17.43 1.53
C LEU A 148 7.07 16.91 1.27
N GLY A 149 7.46 16.75 0.01
CA GLY A 149 8.79 16.34 -0.45
C GLY A 149 8.99 14.82 -0.49
N PHE A 150 7.93 14.02 -0.50
CA PHE A 150 8.07 12.58 -0.68
C PHE A 150 8.29 12.22 -2.14
N ARG A 151 9.27 11.35 -2.38
CA ARG A 151 9.32 10.51 -3.58
C ARG A 151 8.46 9.28 -3.34
N ILE A 152 7.55 8.99 -4.25
CA ILE A 152 6.56 7.91 -4.14
C ILE A 152 6.94 6.80 -5.10
N ILE A 153 7.05 5.58 -4.57
CA ILE A 153 7.36 4.37 -5.33
C ILE A 153 6.19 3.40 -5.14
N MET A 154 5.56 2.97 -6.23
CA MET A 154 4.55 1.92 -6.15
C MET A 154 5.20 0.55 -6.32
N ALA A 155 4.96 -0.36 -5.40
CA ALA A 155 5.41 -1.75 -5.48
C ALA A 155 4.21 -2.68 -5.57
N THR A 156 4.09 -3.47 -6.64
CA THR A 156 2.90 -4.30 -6.87
C THR A 156 3.25 -5.62 -7.56
N GLY A 157 2.52 -6.69 -7.22
CA GLY A 157 2.61 -7.97 -7.91
C GLY A 157 1.92 -7.97 -9.28
N ASP A 158 1.20 -6.91 -9.63
CA ASP A 158 0.57 -6.75 -10.94
C ASP A 158 1.59 -6.62 -12.06
N ASN A 159 1.11 -6.89 -13.28
CA ASN A 159 1.90 -6.72 -14.50
C ASN A 159 2.37 -5.28 -14.69
N ALA A 160 3.59 -5.13 -15.23
CA ALA A 160 4.20 -3.84 -15.55
C ALA A 160 3.29 -2.85 -16.30
N ARG A 161 2.49 -3.30 -17.29
CA ARG A 161 1.60 -2.41 -18.05
C ARG A 161 0.47 -1.84 -17.20
N THR A 162 -0.22 -2.70 -16.46
CA THR A 162 -1.30 -2.30 -15.54
C THR A 162 -0.76 -1.34 -14.48
N ALA A 163 0.42 -1.66 -13.92
CA ALA A 163 1.09 -0.79 -12.95
C ALA A 163 1.46 0.58 -13.56
N GLN A 164 1.96 0.62 -14.80
CA GLN A 164 2.25 1.87 -15.51
C GLN A 164 1.00 2.72 -15.76
N ALA A 165 -0.10 2.10 -16.17
CA ALA A 165 -1.36 2.79 -16.38
C ALA A 165 -1.88 3.45 -15.10
N VAL A 166 -1.88 2.71 -13.98
CA VAL A 166 -2.32 3.24 -12.67
C VAL A 166 -1.38 4.34 -12.18
N ALA A 167 -0.06 4.11 -12.25
CA ALA A 167 0.94 5.09 -11.84
C ALA A 167 0.88 6.39 -12.65
N GLY A 168 0.68 6.30 -13.96
CA GLY A 168 0.54 7.46 -14.84
C GLY A 168 -0.67 8.32 -14.49
N ARG A 169 -1.81 7.69 -14.18
CA ARG A 169 -3.02 8.40 -13.71
C ARG A 169 -2.83 9.07 -12.35
N LEU A 170 -2.00 8.49 -11.49
CA LEU A 170 -1.79 8.93 -10.11
C LEU A 170 -0.54 9.79 -9.90
N GLY A 171 0.26 10.01 -10.95
CA GLY A 171 1.49 10.81 -10.89
C GLY A 171 2.59 10.19 -10.03
N ILE A 172 2.72 8.86 -10.02
CA ILE A 172 3.72 8.16 -9.19
C ILE A 172 5.11 8.24 -9.84
N ASP A 173 6.16 8.48 -9.04
CA ASP A 173 7.51 8.74 -9.53
C ASP A 173 8.26 7.50 -10.05
N GLU A 174 8.05 6.34 -9.41
CA GLU A 174 8.73 5.10 -9.76
C GLU A 174 7.81 3.90 -9.52
N ILE A 175 7.97 2.87 -10.36
CA ILE A 175 7.14 1.66 -10.34
C ILE A 175 8.05 0.45 -10.23
N ARG A 176 7.69 -0.45 -9.32
CA ARG A 176 8.26 -1.79 -9.17
C ARG A 176 7.11 -2.79 -9.35
N ALA A 177 6.91 -3.25 -10.58
CA ALA A 177 5.87 -4.20 -10.93
C ALA A 177 6.40 -5.63 -10.92
N ASP A 178 5.49 -6.61 -11.01
CA ASP A 178 5.80 -8.05 -11.00
C ASP A 178 6.66 -8.46 -9.77
N VAL A 179 6.50 -7.77 -8.64
CA VAL A 179 7.27 -8.03 -7.41
C VAL A 179 6.60 -9.04 -6.50
N LEU A 180 7.37 -10.00 -6.01
CA LEU A 180 6.94 -10.93 -4.98
C LEU A 180 7.01 -10.29 -3.57
N PRO A 181 6.32 -10.86 -2.56
CA PRO A 181 6.39 -10.36 -1.18
C PRO A 181 7.82 -10.18 -0.65
N GLN A 182 8.72 -11.13 -0.94
CA GLN A 182 10.13 -11.06 -0.50
C GLN A 182 10.90 -9.94 -1.23
N ASP A 183 10.53 -9.64 -2.48
CA ASP A 183 11.17 -8.58 -3.26
C ASP A 183 10.85 -7.19 -2.69
N LYS A 184 9.66 -6.98 -2.13
CA LYS A 184 9.29 -5.70 -1.51
C LYS A 184 10.24 -5.33 -0.37
N ALA A 185 10.55 -6.28 0.52
CA ALA A 185 11.50 -6.07 1.61
C ALA A 185 12.93 -5.83 1.09
N ARG A 186 13.34 -6.55 0.03
CA ARG A 186 14.64 -6.34 -0.62
C ARG A 186 14.76 -4.93 -1.21
N ILE A 187 13.74 -4.42 -1.89
CA ILE A 187 13.70 -3.07 -2.46
C ILE A 187 13.87 -2.01 -1.37
N ILE A 188 13.21 -2.20 -0.23
CA ILE A 188 13.36 -1.30 0.93
C ILE A 188 14.81 -1.28 1.41
N LYS A 189 15.41 -2.46 1.58
CA LYS A 189 16.80 -2.60 2.03
C LYS A 189 17.80 -1.96 1.05
N GLU A 190 17.58 -2.10 -0.25
CA GLU A 190 18.40 -1.43 -1.29
C GLU A 190 18.33 0.10 -1.18
N LEU A 191 17.14 0.66 -0.98
CA LEU A 191 16.95 2.10 -0.81
C LEU A 191 17.57 2.60 0.51
N GLN A 192 17.45 1.81 1.58
CA GLN A 192 18.09 2.11 2.87
C GLN A 192 19.62 2.08 2.76
N ALA A 193 20.19 1.13 2.00
CA ALA A 193 21.63 1.07 1.74
C ALA A 193 22.15 2.30 0.96
N GLN A 194 21.29 2.95 0.18
CA GLN A 194 21.57 4.24 -0.47
C GLN A 194 21.44 5.45 0.48
N GLY A 195 21.27 5.21 1.78
CA GLY A 195 21.11 6.26 2.81
C GLY A 195 19.71 6.90 2.83
N ARG A 196 18.73 6.36 2.10
CA ARG A 196 17.35 6.88 2.13
C ARG A 196 16.63 6.39 3.39
N LYS A 197 15.73 7.23 3.92
CA LYS A 197 14.75 6.83 4.93
C LYS A 197 13.47 6.39 4.23
N VAL A 198 13.04 5.17 4.50
CA VAL A 198 11.97 4.50 3.76
C VAL A 198 10.77 4.28 4.68
N ALA A 199 9.64 4.87 4.28
CA ALA A 199 8.34 4.48 4.80
C ALA A 199 7.67 3.52 3.80
N MET A 200 6.99 2.49 4.30
CA MET A 200 6.21 1.52 3.51
C MET A 200 4.75 1.58 3.97
N ALA A 201 3.82 1.71 3.03
CA ALA A 201 2.39 1.59 3.30
C ALA A 201 1.82 0.36 2.59
N GLY A 202 1.09 -0.47 3.33
CA GLY A 202 0.51 -1.72 2.84
C GLY A 202 -0.64 -2.20 3.72
N ASP A 203 -1.39 -3.17 3.23
CA ASP A 203 -2.58 -3.72 3.90
C ASP A 203 -2.56 -5.26 3.96
N GLY A 204 -1.73 -5.92 3.15
CA GLY A 204 -1.76 -7.38 3.03
C GLY A 204 -0.81 -8.13 3.95
N VAL A 205 -1.10 -9.42 4.14
CA VAL A 205 -0.16 -10.41 4.69
C VAL A 205 1.17 -10.38 3.93
N ASN A 206 1.09 -10.20 2.62
CA ASN A 206 2.22 -10.10 1.70
C ASN A 206 3.12 -8.88 1.97
N ASP A 207 2.61 -7.86 2.65
CA ASP A 207 3.36 -6.64 2.94
C ASP A 207 4.02 -6.65 4.31
N ALA A 208 3.62 -7.55 5.22
CA ALA A 208 4.15 -7.61 6.58
C ALA A 208 5.70 -7.65 6.64
N PRO A 209 6.41 -8.47 5.82
CA PRO A 209 7.88 -8.44 5.80
C PRO A 209 8.45 -7.09 5.36
N ALA A 210 7.80 -6.43 4.40
CA ALA A 210 8.22 -5.13 3.89
C ALA A 210 7.93 -4.00 4.91
N LEU A 211 6.78 -4.05 5.58
CA LEU A 211 6.40 -3.13 6.66
C LEU A 211 7.39 -3.19 7.82
N ALA A 212 7.80 -4.39 8.22
CA ALA A 212 8.79 -4.60 9.29
C ALA A 212 10.21 -4.14 8.89
N GLN A 213 10.57 -4.22 7.60
CA GLN A 213 11.88 -3.79 7.11
C GLN A 213 12.00 -2.26 6.94
N ALA A 214 10.88 -1.55 6.79
CA ALA A 214 10.87 -0.11 6.59
C ALA A 214 11.33 0.65 7.86
N ASP A 215 11.90 1.86 7.70
CA ASP A 215 12.14 2.75 8.84
C ASP A 215 10.81 3.15 9.50
N VAL A 216 9.74 3.21 8.71
CA VAL A 216 8.38 3.46 9.16
C VAL A 216 7.41 2.58 8.37
N GLY A 217 6.97 1.46 8.95
CA GLY A 217 5.85 0.66 8.43
C GLY A 217 4.51 1.32 8.75
N ILE A 218 3.61 1.35 7.77
CA ILE A 218 2.28 1.98 7.85
C ILE A 218 1.24 0.97 7.38
N ALA A 219 0.42 0.45 8.30
CA ALA A 219 -0.64 -0.48 7.96
C ALA A 219 -1.95 0.25 7.63
N MET A 220 -2.73 -0.30 6.71
CA MET A 220 -4.13 0.09 6.53
C MET A 220 -4.99 -0.59 7.60
N GLY A 221 -5.90 0.15 8.24
CA GLY A 221 -6.79 -0.39 9.27
C GLY A 221 -7.84 -1.39 8.76
N THR A 222 -8.00 -1.46 7.43
CA THR A 222 -8.80 -2.49 6.73
C THR A 222 -7.98 -3.69 6.30
N GLY A 223 -6.67 -3.68 6.56
CA GLY A 223 -5.73 -4.72 6.16
C GLY A 223 -5.73 -5.91 7.13
N ALA A 224 -4.91 -6.90 6.80
CA ALA A 224 -4.74 -8.11 7.61
C ALA A 224 -4.09 -7.81 8.97
N ASP A 225 -4.46 -8.57 10.01
CA ASP A 225 -3.95 -8.38 11.37
C ASP A 225 -2.41 -8.43 11.43
N VAL A 226 -1.78 -9.34 10.68
CA VAL A 226 -0.32 -9.44 10.60
C VAL A 226 0.35 -8.17 10.05
N ALA A 227 -0.32 -7.45 9.13
CA ALA A 227 0.17 -6.19 8.61
C ALA A 227 0.07 -5.09 9.68
N ILE A 228 -1.03 -5.08 10.44
CA ILE A 228 -1.26 -4.15 11.55
C ILE A 228 -0.22 -4.33 12.66
N GLU A 229 0.09 -5.58 13.04
CA GLU A 229 1.10 -5.88 14.06
C GLU A 229 2.53 -5.57 13.60
N SER A 230 2.81 -5.70 12.30
CA SER A 230 4.15 -5.45 11.74
C SER A 230 4.46 -3.97 11.50
N ALA A 231 3.44 -3.10 11.52
CA ALA A 231 3.60 -1.69 11.22
C ALA A 231 3.88 -0.83 12.47
N GLY A 232 4.60 0.27 12.28
CA GLY A 232 4.85 1.23 13.35
C GLY A 232 3.61 2.05 13.73
N PHE A 233 2.68 2.24 12.80
CA PHE A 233 1.34 2.76 13.10
C PHE A 233 0.32 2.37 12.03
N THR A 234 -0.96 2.47 12.40
CA THR A 234 -2.09 2.02 11.57
C THR A 234 -3.01 3.18 11.20
N LEU A 235 -3.43 3.21 9.94
CA LEU A 235 -4.39 4.16 9.41
C LEU A 235 -5.81 3.59 9.56
N VAL A 236 -6.49 3.93 10.65
CA VAL A 236 -7.82 3.40 10.98
C VAL A 236 -8.84 3.55 9.84
N LYS A 237 -8.81 4.66 9.11
CA LYS A 237 -9.72 4.92 7.97
C LYS A 237 -9.28 4.30 6.64
N GLY A 238 -8.12 3.64 6.60
CA GLY A 238 -7.59 3.05 5.37
C GLY A 238 -7.38 4.05 4.23
N ASN A 239 -7.01 5.31 4.54
CA ASN A 239 -6.76 6.34 3.52
C ASN A 239 -5.39 7.03 3.68
N LEU A 240 -4.79 7.42 2.56
CA LEU A 240 -3.44 7.99 2.52
C LEU A 240 -3.37 9.39 3.14
N ASP A 241 -4.49 10.10 3.32
CA ASP A 241 -4.56 11.34 4.09
C ASP A 241 -4.05 11.17 5.53
N GLY A 242 -4.14 9.95 6.07
CA GLY A 242 -3.52 9.60 7.34
C GLY A 242 -2.01 9.81 7.34
N ILE A 243 -1.32 9.47 6.25
CA ILE A 243 0.14 9.65 6.09
C ILE A 243 0.49 11.14 6.02
N VAL A 244 -0.32 11.93 5.30
CA VAL A 244 -0.17 13.39 5.21
C VAL A 244 -0.26 14.02 6.61
N ARG A 245 -1.30 13.66 7.36
CA ARG A 245 -1.52 14.13 8.74
C ARG A 245 -0.39 13.67 9.67
N ALA A 246 0.02 12.41 9.59
CA ALA A 246 1.12 11.87 10.38
C ALA A 246 2.43 12.62 10.10
N ARG A 247 2.73 12.95 8.83
CA ARG A 247 3.91 13.74 8.47
C ARG A 247 3.87 15.16 9.05
N ARG A 248 2.72 15.84 8.94
CA ARG A 248 2.54 17.20 9.50
C ARG A 248 2.70 17.19 11.01
N LEU A 249 2.06 16.22 11.68
CA LEU A 249 2.15 16.03 13.12
C LEU A 249 3.59 15.76 13.53
N SER A 250 4.28 14.81 12.89
CA SER A 250 5.67 14.47 13.18
C SER A 250 6.59 15.71 13.10
N ARG A 251 6.47 16.54 12.05
CA ARG A 251 7.26 17.78 11.94
C ARG A 251 6.93 18.78 13.06
N ALA A 252 5.66 18.93 13.41
CA ALA A 252 5.23 19.80 14.49
C ALA A 252 5.75 19.32 15.85
N THR A 253 5.66 18.02 16.13
CA THR A 253 6.17 17.38 17.36
C THR A 253 7.68 17.53 17.46
N MET A 254 8.44 17.24 16.40
CA MET A 254 9.90 17.40 16.42
C MET A 254 10.33 18.85 16.63
N ARG A 255 9.58 19.82 16.08
CA ARG A 255 9.81 21.24 16.36
C ARG A 255 9.55 21.58 17.83
N ASN A 256 8.48 21.04 18.41
CA ASN A 256 8.15 21.22 19.81
C ASN A 256 9.23 20.63 20.73
N ILE A 257 9.70 19.42 20.44
CA ILE A 257 10.78 18.76 21.19
C ILE A 257 12.06 19.59 21.17
N ARG A 258 12.47 20.12 20.00
CA ARG A 258 13.65 20.98 19.90
C ARG A 258 13.52 22.26 20.73
N GLN A 259 12.32 22.86 20.77
CA GLN A 259 12.04 24.01 21.62
C GLN A 259 12.11 23.65 23.12
N ASN A 260 11.56 22.51 23.52
CA ASN A 260 11.62 22.05 24.90
C ASN A 260 13.05 21.78 25.34
N LEU A 261 13.86 21.14 24.48
CA LEU A 261 15.30 20.95 24.72
C LEU A 261 16.03 22.28 24.82
N PHE A 262 15.69 23.26 23.98
CA PHE A 262 16.27 24.60 24.07
C PHE A 262 15.96 25.26 25.42
N PHE A 263 14.69 25.25 25.87
CA PHE A 263 14.33 25.78 27.18
C PHE A 263 15.09 25.07 28.30
N ALA A 264 15.07 23.73 28.32
CA ALA A 264 15.77 22.94 29.32
C ALA A 264 17.29 23.23 29.34
N LEU A 265 17.90 23.39 28.17
CA LEU A 265 19.33 23.69 28.08
C LEU A 265 19.66 25.11 28.54
N VAL A 266 18.85 26.11 28.23
CA VAL A 266 19.08 27.51 28.64
C VAL A 266 19.08 27.66 30.16
N TYR A 267 18.11 27.05 30.85
CA TYR A 267 18.07 27.11 32.32
C TYR A 267 19.32 26.48 32.96
N ASN A 268 19.75 25.32 32.44
CA ASN A 268 20.95 24.64 32.94
C ASN A 268 22.24 25.39 32.57
N ALA A 269 22.34 25.89 31.34
CA ALA A 269 23.49 26.66 30.86
C ALA A 269 23.67 27.97 31.63
N ALA A 270 22.57 28.60 32.08
CA ALA A 270 22.63 29.75 32.97
C ALA A 270 22.92 29.36 34.43
N GLY A 271 22.35 28.26 34.92
CA GLY A 271 22.52 27.79 36.29
C GLY A 271 23.93 27.32 36.62
N VAL A 272 24.59 26.58 35.71
CA VAL A 272 25.92 26.00 35.97
C VAL A 272 27.01 27.05 36.26
N PRO A 273 27.20 28.12 35.44
CA PRO A 273 28.17 29.16 35.74
C PRO A 273 27.89 29.91 37.04
N VAL A 274 26.62 30.14 37.37
CA VAL A 274 26.23 30.81 38.62
C VAL A 274 26.53 29.92 39.82
N ALA A 275 26.26 28.61 39.73
CA ALA A 275 26.64 27.64 40.76
C ALA A 275 28.17 27.51 40.92
N ALA A 276 28.91 27.60 39.81
CA ALA A 276 30.37 27.59 39.79
C ALA A 276 31.00 28.88 40.36
N GLY A 277 30.18 29.87 40.74
CA GLY A 277 30.64 31.06 41.44
C GLY A 277 31.02 32.23 40.55
N VAL A 278 30.64 32.26 39.27
CA VAL A 278 30.92 33.41 38.38
C VAL A 278 30.36 34.73 38.93
N LEU A 279 29.21 34.68 39.62
CA LEU A 279 28.60 35.86 40.24
C LEU A 279 29.10 36.15 41.66
N TYR A 280 29.88 35.24 42.26
CA TYR A 280 30.33 35.36 43.64
C TYR A 280 31.29 36.55 43.87
N PRO A 281 32.29 36.84 43.02
CA PRO A 281 33.23 37.94 43.23
C PRO A 281 32.58 39.33 43.21
N PHE A 282 31.48 39.50 42.48
CA PHE A 282 30.85 40.80 42.26
C PHE A 282 29.61 41.02 43.12
N LEU A 283 28.84 39.95 43.39
CA LEU A 283 27.54 40.04 44.05
C LEU A 283 27.45 39.18 45.32
N GLY A 284 28.47 38.36 45.62
CA GLY A 284 28.44 37.41 46.75
C GLY A 284 27.41 36.29 46.59
N ILE A 285 26.84 36.10 45.40
CA ILE A 285 25.76 35.14 45.14
C ILE A 285 26.33 33.78 44.75
N LEU A 286 25.95 32.76 45.51
CA LEU A 286 26.03 31.34 45.14
C LEU A 286 24.60 30.81 44.96
N ILE A 287 24.39 29.84 44.08
CA ILE A 287 23.07 29.22 43.92
C ILE A 287 22.67 28.55 45.24
N SER A 288 21.60 29.06 45.85
CA SER A 288 20.94 28.37 46.95
C SER A 288 19.99 27.28 46.42
N PRO A 289 19.67 26.25 47.21
CA PRO A 289 18.68 25.24 46.84
C PRO A 289 17.32 25.83 46.43
N MET A 290 16.94 27.00 46.97
CA MET A 290 15.70 27.69 46.62
C MET A 290 15.71 28.21 45.17
N PHE A 291 16.82 28.82 44.73
CA PHE A 291 16.96 29.29 43.34
C PHE A 291 16.98 28.13 42.35
N ALA A 292 17.65 27.03 42.71
CA ALA A 292 17.66 25.82 41.89
C ALA A 292 16.24 25.23 41.75
N ALA A 293 15.48 25.14 42.86
CA ALA A 293 14.11 24.66 42.85
C ALA A 293 13.17 25.55 42.00
N PHE A 294 13.34 26.87 42.08
CA PHE A 294 12.59 27.81 41.24
C PHE A 294 12.90 27.64 39.76
N ALA A 295 14.19 27.57 39.38
CA ALA A 295 14.61 27.39 38.00
C ALA A 295 14.11 26.06 37.41
N MET A 296 14.16 24.96 38.20
CA MET A 296 13.63 23.67 37.79
C MET A 296 12.11 23.72 37.56
N SER A 297 11.38 24.39 38.44
CA SER A 297 9.92 24.58 38.32
C SER A 297 9.55 25.44 37.11
N ALA A 298 10.24 26.57 36.91
CA ALA A 298 10.02 27.47 35.77
C ALA A 298 10.32 26.81 34.42
N SER A 299 11.41 26.04 34.35
CA SER A 299 11.74 25.21 33.19
C SER A 299 10.61 24.21 32.87
N SER A 300 10.12 23.51 33.90
CA SER A 300 9.05 22.51 33.76
C SER A 300 7.75 23.15 33.25
N ILE A 301 7.36 24.29 33.82
CA ILE A 301 6.17 25.04 33.37
C ILE A 301 6.33 25.47 31.90
N SER A 302 7.49 25.99 31.53
CA SER A 302 7.76 26.45 30.15
C SER A 302 7.66 25.30 29.14
N VAL A 303 8.22 24.14 29.47
CA VAL A 303 8.13 22.93 28.65
C VAL A 303 6.69 22.43 28.54
N VAL A 304 5.95 22.37 29.64
CA VAL A 304 4.55 21.92 29.64
C VAL A 304 3.67 22.85 28.81
N LEU A 305 3.77 24.16 29.02
CA LEU A 305 3.02 25.15 28.25
C LEU A 305 3.36 25.07 26.75
N ASN A 306 4.63 24.87 26.40
CA ASN A 306 5.02 24.71 25.01
C ASN A 306 4.47 23.41 24.43
N ALA A 307 4.51 22.29 25.15
CA ALA A 307 3.97 21.01 24.69
C ALA A 307 2.46 21.08 24.40
N LEU A 308 1.69 21.80 25.24
CA LEU A 308 0.25 21.99 25.05
C LEU A 308 -0.11 22.69 23.73
N ARG A 309 0.79 23.48 23.14
CA ARG A 309 0.58 24.12 21.83
C ARG A 309 0.43 23.10 20.70
N LEU A 310 0.93 21.87 20.87
CA LEU A 310 0.77 20.83 19.86
C LEU A 310 -0.71 20.47 19.66
N ARG A 311 -1.56 20.65 20.68
CA ARG A 311 -3.01 20.37 20.64
C ARG A 311 -3.78 21.26 19.66
N THR A 312 -3.28 22.45 19.36
CA THR A 312 -3.95 23.42 18.46
C THR A 312 -3.45 23.35 17.02
N VAL A 313 -2.52 22.43 16.71
CA VAL A 313 -2.02 22.24 15.34
C VAL A 313 -3.13 21.64 14.48
N LYS A 314 -3.52 22.36 13.43
CA LYS A 314 -4.40 21.83 12.38
C LYS A 314 -3.61 20.86 11.50
N ILE A 315 -4.05 19.60 11.46
CA ILE A 315 -3.44 18.50 10.69
C ILE A 315 -4.28 18.13 9.48
#